data_AF-A0A8T5J749-F1
#
_entry.id   AF-A0A8T5J749-F1
#
_cell.length_a   1.000
_cell.length_b   1.000
_cell.length_c   1.000
_cell.angle_alpha   90.00
_cell.angle_beta   90.00
_cell.angle_gamma   90.00
#
_symmetry.space_group_name_H-M   'P 1'
#
loop_
_entity.id
_entity.type
_entity.pdbx_description
1 polymer ?
#
loop_
_entity_poly.entity_id
_entity_poly.type
_entity_poly.pdbx_seq_one_letter_code
_entity_poly.pdbx_strand_id
1 'polypeptide(L)'
;NISKEEKDRYDWMYNDLGMTTKEIGKVNGTSAGTVCSDMDSCGLERRGRAESHLGKKLSNETKKKISDSHYTPEAIERDRIHGILTCERIRLQKYHVDKRFYSDSIEEGAVALMLEDYVIGKKGIKEGVNFQVKDRGIDNGGIDFLVNDEFLEWHPIQDYDEKDRDVRVMYRELKKDARTPEGQKTVNEWRKDHRDELAVDYWMKRQGAVDDSGYAGANVELARNERELYDFMVKHGADVSYTAFRKDFNDKKKYVKTCKVLREAA
;
A
#
# COMPACT_ATOMS: atom_id res chain seq x y z
N ASN A 1 -5.04 46.13 37.52
CA ASN A 1 -4.58 46.84 36.31
C ASN A 1 -3.11 46.55 36.13
N ILE A 2 -2.80 45.69 35.15
CA ILE A 2 -1.44 45.40 34.72
C ILE A 2 -0.86 46.67 34.08
N SER A 3 0.41 46.95 34.33
CA SER A 3 1.11 48.12 33.77
C SER A 3 1.30 47.98 32.25
N LYS A 4 1.47 49.11 31.55
CA LYS A 4 1.81 49.11 30.11
C LYS A 4 3.09 48.33 29.83
N GLU A 5 4.08 48.45 30.72
CA GLU A 5 5.36 47.75 30.61
C GLU A 5 5.21 46.22 30.71
N GLU A 6 4.31 45.73 31.58
CA GLU A 6 4.01 44.30 31.70
C GLU A 6 3.26 43.78 30.47
N LYS A 7 2.36 44.58 29.89
CA LYS A 7 1.70 44.24 28.62
C LYS A 7 2.73 44.10 27.50
N ASP A 8 3.61 45.08 27.32
CA ASP A 8 4.62 45.10 26.27
C ASP A 8 5.59 43.91 26.41
N ARG A 9 5.93 43.53 27.66
CA ARG A 9 6.74 42.35 27.94
C ARG A 9 6.04 41.04 27.57
N TYR A 10 4.75 40.89 27.90
CA TYR A 10 3.99 39.70 27.51
C TYR A 10 3.83 39.60 25.99
N ASP A 11 3.59 40.73 25.31
CA ASP A 11 3.51 40.80 23.85
C ASP A 11 4.83 40.36 23.19
N TRP A 12 5.96 40.91 23.63
CA TRP A 12 7.28 40.54 23.13
C TRP A 12 7.61 39.04 23.37
N MET A 13 7.40 38.52 24.58
CA MET A 13 7.70 37.12 24.88
C MET A 13 6.77 36.16 24.11
N TYR A 14 5.50 36.52 23.96
CA TYR A 14 4.51 35.65 23.35
C TYR A 14 4.53 35.71 21.83
N ASN A 15 4.52 36.91 21.24
CA ASN A 15 4.41 37.13 19.80
C ASN A 15 5.78 37.18 19.12
N ASP A 16 6.75 37.93 19.65
CA ASP A 16 8.05 38.10 18.98
C ASP A 16 8.98 36.91 19.23
N LEU A 17 9.05 36.43 20.47
CA LEU A 17 9.89 35.26 20.82
C LEU A 17 9.19 33.91 20.60
N GLY A 18 7.88 33.91 20.32
CA GLY A 18 7.12 32.69 20.09
C GLY A 18 6.99 31.77 21.31
N MET A 19 7.20 32.27 22.53
CA MET A 19 7.16 31.44 23.74
C MET A 19 5.73 31.00 24.07
N THR A 20 5.58 29.80 24.63
CA THR A 20 4.30 29.33 25.19
C THR A 20 4.04 29.97 26.56
N THR A 21 2.77 30.05 26.98
CA THR A 21 2.41 30.57 28.32
C THR A 21 3.05 29.75 29.46
N LYS A 22 3.38 28.48 29.21
CA LYS A 22 4.13 27.62 30.15
C LYS A 22 5.60 28.03 30.26
N GLU A 23 6.24 28.40 29.16
CA GLU A 23 7.64 28.87 29.16
C GLU A 23 7.75 30.28 29.76
N ILE A 24 6.81 31.16 29.41
CA ILE A 24 6.69 32.48 30.03
C ILE A 24 6.48 32.34 31.55
N GLY A 25 5.60 31.42 31.98
CA GLY A 25 5.39 31.12 33.39
C GLY A 25 6.67 30.70 34.11
N LYS A 26 7.51 29.86 33.48
CA LYS A 26 8.82 29.48 34.04
C LYS A 26 9.76 30.69 34.17
N VAL A 27 9.83 31.56 33.16
CA VAL A 27 10.68 32.75 33.19
C VAL A 27 10.21 33.74 34.26
N ASN A 28 8.90 33.87 34.43
CA ASN A 28 8.29 34.81 35.38
C ASN A 28 8.10 34.21 36.78
N GLY A 29 8.46 32.94 37.01
CA GLY A 29 8.25 32.25 38.29
C GLY A 29 6.78 32.06 38.67
N THR A 30 5.89 31.93 37.69
CA THR A 30 4.43 31.85 37.88
C THR A 30 3.79 30.70 37.10
N SER A 31 2.51 30.44 37.35
CA SER A 31 1.78 29.39 36.64
C SER A 31 1.38 29.82 35.22
N ALA A 32 1.26 28.86 34.30
CA ALA A 32 0.78 29.13 32.95
C ALA A 32 -0.66 29.70 32.95
N GLY A 33 -1.48 29.33 33.95
CA GLY A 33 -2.83 29.87 34.13
C GLY A 33 -2.82 31.35 34.52
N THR A 34 -1.86 31.75 35.37
CA THR A 34 -1.65 33.15 35.75
C THR A 34 -1.25 33.97 34.52
N VAL A 35 -0.31 33.48 33.71
CA VAL A 35 0.07 34.14 32.45
C VAL A 35 -1.13 34.33 31.51
N CYS A 36 -1.97 33.31 31.34
CA CYS A 36 -3.19 33.44 30.52
C CYS A 36 -4.14 34.52 31.06
N SER A 37 -4.38 34.54 32.37
CA SER A 37 -5.23 35.54 33.02
C SER A 37 -4.68 36.95 32.85
N ASP A 38 -3.36 37.11 32.98
CA ASP A 38 -2.69 38.39 32.83
C ASP A 38 -2.80 38.92 31.40
N MET A 39 -2.53 38.06 30.41
CA MET A 39 -2.68 38.37 28.99
C MET A 39 -4.13 38.77 28.63
N ASP A 40 -5.12 38.02 29.12
CA ASP A 40 -6.53 38.33 28.89
C ASP A 40 -6.89 39.69 29.53
N SER A 41 -6.34 39.99 30.72
CA SER A 41 -6.60 41.26 31.43
C SER A 41 -5.96 42.50 30.78
N CYS A 42 -4.88 42.33 30.01
CA CYS A 42 -4.22 43.41 29.27
C CYS A 42 -4.64 43.47 27.79
N GLY A 43 -5.57 42.61 27.37
CA GLY A 43 -6.13 42.58 26.03
C GLY A 43 -5.18 42.03 24.98
N LEU A 44 -4.32 41.07 25.35
CA LEU A 44 -3.49 40.32 24.41
C LEU A 44 -4.26 39.08 23.92
N GLU A 45 -4.44 38.96 22.62
CA GLU A 45 -5.09 37.81 22.02
C GLU A 45 -4.19 36.57 22.09
N ARG A 46 -4.71 35.49 22.67
CA ARG A 46 -3.99 34.21 22.76
C ARG A 46 -4.14 33.43 21.46
N ARG A 47 -3.03 32.85 20.99
CA ARG A 47 -3.00 31.94 19.84
C ARG A 47 -4.02 30.82 19.97
N GLY A 48 -4.72 30.54 18.87
CA GLY A 48 -5.65 29.43 18.79
C GLY A 48 -4.95 28.06 18.88
N ARG A 49 -5.74 26.98 19.04
CA ARG A 49 -5.21 25.61 19.12
C ARG A 49 -4.34 25.23 17.91
N ALA A 50 -4.70 25.67 16.71
CA ALA A 50 -3.92 25.45 15.49
C ALA A 50 -2.56 26.18 15.50
N GLU A 51 -2.52 27.35 16.13
CA GLU A 51 -1.33 28.22 16.20
C GLU A 51 -0.41 27.84 17.37
N SER A 52 -0.91 27.13 18.38
CA SER A 52 -0.12 26.60 19.51
C SER A 52 1.00 25.62 19.12
N HIS A 53 1.01 25.17 17.86
CA HIS A 53 2.03 24.30 17.27
C HIS A 53 3.10 25.08 16.46
N LEU A 54 2.95 26.39 16.27
CA LEU A 54 3.98 27.28 15.72
C LEU A 54 5.13 27.38 16.73
N GLY A 55 6.13 26.53 16.57
CA GLY A 55 7.25 26.34 17.52
C GLY A 55 7.67 24.88 17.67
N LYS A 56 6.83 23.92 17.26
CA LYS A 56 7.15 22.48 17.22
C LYS A 56 7.77 22.01 15.91
N LYS A 57 8.40 22.89 15.12
CA LYS A 57 9.26 22.41 14.03
C LYS A 57 10.53 21.90 14.69
N LEU A 58 10.67 20.57 14.78
CA LEU A 58 11.96 19.94 15.06
C LEU A 58 13.02 20.64 14.19
N SER A 59 14.14 21.04 14.81
CA SER A 59 15.23 21.66 14.06
C SER A 59 15.64 20.73 12.92
N ASN A 60 16.12 21.31 11.82
CA ASN A 60 16.62 20.50 10.70
C ASN A 60 17.73 19.55 11.16
N GLU A 61 18.52 19.96 12.15
CA GLU A 61 19.55 19.13 12.79
C GLU A 61 18.96 17.93 13.54
N THR A 62 17.89 18.12 14.32
CA THR A 62 17.24 17.00 15.03
C THR A 62 16.53 16.06 14.06
N LYS A 63 15.85 16.59 13.03
CA LYS A 63 15.28 15.78 11.95
C LYS A 63 16.36 14.98 11.23
N LYS A 64 17.51 15.60 10.97
CA LYS A 64 18.67 14.96 10.36
C LYS A 64 19.25 13.87 11.26
N LYS A 65 19.44 14.10 12.56
CA LYS A 65 19.91 13.07 13.52
C LYS A 65 18.96 11.88 13.61
N ILE A 66 17.65 12.11 13.62
CA ILE A 66 16.64 11.04 13.56
C ILE A 66 16.77 10.28 12.24
N SER A 67 16.80 10.98 11.10
CA SER A 67 17.00 10.39 9.78
C SER A 67 18.29 9.55 9.73
N ASP A 68 19.42 10.11 10.10
CA ASP A 68 20.74 9.47 10.09
C ASP A 68 20.78 8.23 10.99
N SER A 69 20.05 8.23 12.12
CA SER A 69 19.92 7.05 13.00
C SER A 69 19.16 5.87 12.37
N HIS A 70 18.34 6.13 11.34
CA HIS A 70 17.69 5.08 10.55
C HIS A 70 18.55 4.56 9.38
N TYR A 71 19.70 5.19 9.07
CA TYR A 71 20.58 4.81 7.95
C TYR A 71 21.85 4.05 8.37
N THR A 72 21.96 3.61 9.63
CA THR A 72 23.03 2.67 10.01
C THR A 72 22.75 1.28 9.42
N PRO A 73 23.75 0.50 8.99
CA PRO A 73 23.56 -0.86 8.48
C PRO A 73 22.73 -1.75 9.42
N GLU A 74 22.91 -1.61 10.73
CA GLU A 74 22.20 -2.38 11.76
C GLU A 74 20.72 -1.96 11.88
N ALA A 75 20.40 -0.68 11.64
CA ALA A 75 19.01 -0.20 11.61
C ALA A 75 18.32 -0.67 10.32
N ILE A 76 18.99 -0.58 9.18
CA ILE A 76 18.49 -1.06 7.89
C ILE A 76 18.19 -2.56 7.95
N GLU A 77 19.12 -3.36 8.50
CA GLU A 77 18.92 -4.81 8.61
C GLU A 77 17.83 -5.16 9.63
N ARG A 78 17.72 -4.43 10.74
CA ARG A 78 16.62 -4.61 11.71
C ARG A 78 15.26 -4.28 11.09
N ASP A 79 15.16 -3.18 10.35
CA ASP A 79 13.93 -2.78 9.67
C ASP A 79 13.57 -3.78 8.56
N ARG A 80 14.57 -4.32 7.85
CA ARG A 80 14.40 -5.43 6.89
C ARG A 80 13.84 -6.67 7.58
N ILE A 81 14.44 -7.13 8.67
CA ILE A 81 13.97 -8.31 9.44
C ILE A 81 12.57 -8.07 9.99
N HIS A 82 12.31 -6.89 10.57
CA HIS A 82 10.99 -6.56 11.11
C HIS A 82 9.92 -6.48 10.00
N GLY A 83 10.30 -5.97 8.83
CA GLY A 83 9.48 -5.99 7.62
C GLY A 83 9.14 -7.41 7.20
N ILE A 84 10.12 -8.30 7.11
CA ILE A 84 9.92 -9.73 6.78
C ILE A 84 8.95 -10.38 7.77
N LEU A 85 9.20 -10.27 9.09
CA LEU A 85 8.35 -10.85 10.13
C LEU A 85 6.91 -10.30 10.10
N THR A 86 6.77 -8.99 9.85
CA THR A 86 5.45 -8.36 9.75
C THR A 86 4.70 -8.84 8.52
N CYS A 87 5.38 -8.95 7.37
CA CYS A 87 4.81 -9.48 6.13
C CYS A 87 4.40 -10.94 6.29
N GLU A 88 5.24 -11.79 6.89
CA GLU A 88 4.89 -13.20 7.15
C GLU A 88 3.68 -13.32 8.08
N ARG A 89 3.65 -12.56 9.18
CA ARG A 89 2.51 -12.55 10.09
C ARG A 89 1.22 -12.09 9.39
N ILE A 90 1.29 -11.06 8.55
CA ILE A 90 0.13 -10.59 7.78
C ILE A 90 -0.33 -11.67 6.80
N ARG A 91 0.60 -12.32 6.09
CA ARG A 91 0.32 -13.38 5.11
C ARG A 91 -0.38 -14.58 5.76
N LEU A 92 0.12 -15.04 6.91
CA LEU A 92 -0.46 -16.14 7.69
C LEU A 92 -1.87 -15.84 8.23
N GLN A 93 -2.26 -14.56 8.30
CA GLN A 93 -3.56 -14.10 8.83
C GLN A 93 -4.62 -13.82 7.75
N LYS A 94 -4.32 -14.05 6.46
CA LYS A 94 -5.26 -13.75 5.38
C LYS A 94 -6.20 -14.93 5.09
N TYR A 95 -5.84 -15.82 4.16
CA TYR A 95 -6.69 -16.93 3.73
C TYR A 95 -5.88 -18.22 3.77
N HIS A 96 -6.32 -19.19 4.58
CA HIS A 96 -5.65 -20.49 4.70
C HIS A 96 -6.52 -21.57 4.03
N VAL A 97 -6.26 -21.80 2.74
CA VAL A 97 -7.09 -22.65 1.89
C VAL A 97 -6.80 -24.12 2.19
N ASP A 98 -7.83 -24.88 2.55
CA ASP A 98 -7.76 -26.31 2.91
C ASP A 98 -6.73 -26.70 3.99
N LYS A 99 -6.23 -25.71 4.74
CA LYS A 99 -5.03 -25.87 5.59
C LYS A 99 -3.77 -26.33 4.84
N ARG A 100 -3.68 -26.03 3.54
CA ARG A 100 -2.59 -26.47 2.64
C ARG A 100 -1.66 -25.34 2.24
N PHE A 101 -2.20 -24.16 1.96
CA PHE A 101 -1.42 -23.00 1.51
C PHE A 101 -2.08 -21.69 1.91
N TYR A 102 -1.28 -20.61 1.94
CA TYR A 102 -1.74 -19.26 2.23
C TYR A 102 -1.89 -18.43 0.97
N SER A 103 -3.01 -17.72 0.85
CA SER A 103 -3.23 -16.77 -0.25
C SER A 103 -3.33 -15.34 0.25
N ASP A 104 -2.73 -14.41 -0.51
CA ASP A 104 -2.74 -12.99 -0.18
C ASP A 104 -4.05 -12.29 -0.57
N SER A 105 -4.89 -12.93 -1.39
CA SER A 105 -6.22 -12.44 -1.77
C SER A 105 -7.23 -13.58 -1.97
N ILE A 106 -8.51 -13.23 -2.07
CA ILE A 106 -9.58 -14.20 -2.40
C ILE A 106 -9.38 -14.72 -3.84
N GLU A 107 -9.00 -13.84 -4.75
CA GLU A 107 -8.90 -14.16 -6.17
C GLU A 107 -7.69 -15.05 -6.44
N GLU A 108 -6.51 -14.70 -5.91
CA GLU A 108 -5.29 -15.53 -6.00
C GLU A 108 -5.54 -16.95 -5.48
N GLY A 109 -6.22 -17.10 -4.33
CA GLY A 109 -6.56 -18.40 -3.78
C GLY A 109 -7.55 -19.16 -4.67
N ALA A 110 -8.47 -18.45 -5.33
CA ALA A 110 -9.37 -19.06 -6.30
C ALA A 110 -8.63 -19.47 -7.58
N VAL A 111 -7.66 -18.69 -8.06
CA VAL A 111 -6.79 -19.05 -9.20
C VAL A 111 -5.99 -20.30 -8.88
N ALA A 112 -5.39 -20.37 -7.68
CA ALA A 112 -4.67 -21.56 -7.22
C ALA A 112 -5.55 -22.83 -7.32
N LEU A 113 -6.78 -22.75 -6.79
CA LEU A 113 -7.74 -23.84 -6.87
C LEU A 113 -8.19 -24.14 -8.31
N MET A 114 -8.31 -23.14 -9.19
CA MET A 114 -8.63 -23.36 -10.61
C MET A 114 -7.50 -24.13 -11.31
N LEU A 115 -6.25 -23.73 -11.08
CA LEU A 115 -5.09 -24.41 -11.66
C LEU A 115 -4.97 -25.86 -11.18
N GLU A 116 -5.27 -26.16 -9.91
CA GLU A 116 -5.30 -27.55 -9.43
C GLU A 116 -6.32 -28.41 -10.16
N ASP A 117 -7.54 -27.90 -10.35
CA ASP A 117 -8.62 -28.71 -10.90
C ASP A 117 -8.48 -28.95 -12.40
N TYR A 118 -7.88 -28.00 -13.13
CA TYR A 118 -7.89 -28.03 -14.59
C TYR A 118 -6.52 -28.21 -15.24
N VAL A 119 -5.41 -27.95 -14.55
CA VAL A 119 -4.07 -27.93 -15.18
C VAL A 119 -3.05 -28.79 -14.42
N ILE A 120 -2.81 -28.50 -13.15
CA ILE A 120 -1.73 -29.11 -12.34
C ILE A 120 -2.16 -30.49 -11.80
N GLY A 121 -3.45 -30.67 -11.54
CA GLY A 121 -4.00 -31.84 -10.86
C GLY A 121 -4.26 -31.61 -9.37
N LYS A 122 -5.13 -32.44 -8.81
CA LYS A 122 -5.64 -32.29 -7.44
C LYS A 122 -4.52 -32.27 -6.40
N LYS A 123 -4.55 -31.26 -5.52
CA LYS A 123 -3.55 -31.03 -4.48
C LYS A 123 -2.13 -30.78 -5.04
N GLY A 124 -2.05 -30.29 -6.27
CA GLY A 124 -0.80 -29.96 -6.94
C GLY A 124 -0.16 -28.64 -6.50
N ILE A 125 -0.92 -27.73 -5.87
CA ILE A 125 -0.38 -26.44 -5.39
C ILE A 125 0.49 -26.64 -4.15
N LYS A 126 1.70 -26.11 -4.22
CA LYS A 126 2.75 -26.15 -3.20
C LYS A 126 3.39 -24.77 -3.09
N GLU A 127 3.18 -24.16 -1.94
CA GLU A 127 3.72 -22.84 -1.62
C GLU A 127 5.25 -22.82 -1.69
N GLY A 128 5.79 -21.77 -2.31
CA GLY A 128 7.23 -21.61 -2.56
C GLY A 128 7.79 -22.49 -3.67
N VAL A 129 6.98 -23.37 -4.28
CA VAL A 129 7.42 -24.27 -5.37
C VAL A 129 6.73 -23.92 -6.69
N ASN A 130 5.40 -23.96 -6.73
CA ASN A 130 4.61 -23.61 -7.91
C ASN A 130 3.50 -22.61 -7.61
N PHE A 131 3.46 -22.10 -6.38
CA PHE A 131 2.58 -21.04 -5.93
C PHE A 131 3.34 -20.11 -5.00
N GLN A 132 3.26 -18.79 -5.23
CA GLN A 132 4.08 -17.77 -4.60
C GLN A 132 5.57 -18.16 -4.61
N VAL A 133 6.11 -18.40 -5.81
CA VAL A 133 7.47 -18.88 -6.06
C VAL A 133 8.49 -17.81 -5.65
N LYS A 134 9.38 -18.16 -4.72
CA LYS A 134 10.31 -17.24 -4.01
C LYS A 134 11.70 -17.85 -3.85
N ASP A 135 12.06 -18.81 -4.70
CA ASP A 135 13.35 -19.49 -4.65
C ASP A 135 14.23 -19.06 -5.84
N ARG A 136 15.46 -19.57 -5.85
CA ARG A 136 16.44 -19.37 -6.93
C ARG A 136 16.71 -17.90 -7.29
N GLY A 137 16.60 -16.97 -6.34
CA GLY A 137 16.88 -15.55 -6.57
C GLY A 137 15.67 -14.73 -7.03
N ILE A 138 14.47 -15.32 -7.08
CA ILE A 138 13.23 -14.54 -7.12
C ILE A 138 13.00 -13.95 -5.73
N ASP A 139 13.62 -12.79 -5.52
CA ASP A 139 13.49 -12.01 -4.29
C ASP A 139 12.39 -10.94 -4.48
N ASN A 140 11.80 -10.46 -3.39
CA ASN A 140 10.84 -9.34 -3.36
C ASN A 140 9.47 -9.61 -4.02
N GLY A 141 8.54 -10.17 -3.23
CA GLY A 141 7.13 -10.39 -3.61
C GLY A 141 6.83 -11.81 -4.06
N GLY A 142 7.74 -12.46 -4.80
CA GLY A 142 7.54 -13.81 -5.37
C GLY A 142 6.54 -13.83 -6.52
N ILE A 143 6.69 -14.72 -7.51
CA ILE A 143 5.77 -14.82 -8.66
C ILE A 143 4.59 -15.73 -8.31
N ASP A 144 3.37 -15.39 -8.73
CA ASP A 144 2.17 -16.07 -8.22
C ASP A 144 2.15 -17.56 -8.53
N PHE A 145 2.43 -18.00 -9.76
CA PHE A 145 2.36 -19.42 -10.14
C PHE A 145 3.45 -19.82 -11.12
N LEU A 146 3.92 -21.07 -11.02
CA LEU A 146 4.76 -21.73 -12.03
C LEU A 146 4.01 -22.96 -12.57
N VAL A 147 3.68 -22.94 -13.85
CA VAL A 147 2.83 -23.94 -14.51
C VAL A 147 3.51 -24.39 -15.79
N ASN A 148 3.91 -25.67 -15.87
CA ASN A 148 4.56 -26.25 -17.06
C ASN A 148 5.73 -25.40 -17.58
N ASP A 149 6.65 -25.01 -16.67
CA ASP A 149 7.83 -24.18 -16.95
C ASP A 149 7.53 -22.73 -17.42
N GLU A 150 6.29 -22.29 -17.30
CA GLU A 150 5.87 -20.91 -17.57
C GLU A 150 5.26 -20.28 -16.32
N PHE A 151 5.62 -19.02 -16.05
CA PHE A 151 5.07 -18.29 -14.93
C PHE A 151 3.73 -17.65 -15.29
N LEU A 152 2.81 -17.66 -14.34
CA LEU A 152 1.57 -16.88 -14.38
C LEU A 152 1.57 -15.91 -13.22
N GLU A 153 1.28 -14.66 -13.53
CA GLU A 153 1.06 -13.58 -12.57
C GLU A 153 -0.41 -13.12 -12.67
N TRP A 154 -1.17 -13.28 -11.59
CA TRP A 154 -2.55 -12.82 -11.51
C TRP A 154 -2.58 -11.39 -10.97
N HIS A 155 -2.75 -10.42 -11.86
CA HIS A 155 -2.74 -9.01 -11.47
C HIS A 155 -3.84 -8.22 -12.20
N PRO A 156 -5.07 -8.18 -11.65
CA PRO A 156 -6.11 -7.34 -12.19
C PRO A 156 -5.77 -5.87 -11.96
N ILE A 157 -5.30 -5.21 -13.02
CA ILE A 157 -4.84 -3.81 -12.97
C ILE A 157 -6.04 -2.90 -12.75
N GLN A 158 -6.01 -2.19 -11.62
CA GLN A 158 -6.99 -1.18 -11.29
C GLN A 158 -6.77 0.07 -12.15
N ASP A 159 -7.85 0.82 -12.40
CA ASP A 159 -7.86 1.92 -13.37
C ASP A 159 -6.95 3.11 -13.00
N TYR A 160 -6.47 3.21 -11.76
CA TYR A 160 -5.57 4.27 -11.31
C TYR A 160 -4.93 3.89 -9.97
N ASP A 161 -3.65 4.26 -9.78
CA ASP A 161 -3.05 4.28 -8.45
C ASP A 161 -3.47 5.56 -7.73
N GLU A 162 -4.29 5.43 -6.68
CA GLU A 162 -4.73 6.56 -5.84
C GLU A 162 -3.58 7.38 -5.24
N LYS A 163 -2.38 6.77 -5.17
CA LYS A 163 -1.19 7.37 -4.59
C LYS A 163 -0.42 8.26 -5.56
N ASP A 164 -0.62 8.11 -6.87
CA ASP A 164 -0.02 9.00 -7.86
C ASP A 164 -0.84 10.29 -7.97
N ARG A 165 -0.23 11.39 -7.53
CA ARG A 165 -0.87 12.70 -7.50
C ARG A 165 -1.19 13.20 -8.91
N ASP A 166 -0.31 12.97 -9.87
CA ASP A 166 -0.39 13.56 -11.20
C ASP A 166 -1.43 12.82 -12.04
N VAL A 167 -1.42 11.48 -11.98
CA VAL A 167 -2.47 10.62 -12.56
C VAL A 167 -3.85 10.99 -12.00
N ARG A 168 -3.94 11.22 -10.67
CA ARG A 168 -5.21 11.62 -10.03
C ARG A 168 -5.70 13.00 -10.48
N VAL A 169 -4.80 13.96 -10.69
CA VAL A 169 -5.18 15.30 -11.19
C VAL A 169 -5.70 15.18 -12.62
N MET A 170 -4.96 14.47 -13.49
CA MET A 170 -5.35 14.25 -14.88
C MET A 170 -6.72 13.56 -15.00
N TYR A 171 -6.94 12.48 -14.23
CA TYR A 171 -8.22 11.78 -14.22
C TYR A 171 -9.38 12.68 -13.75
N ARG A 172 -9.16 13.53 -12.75
CA ARG A 172 -10.18 14.49 -12.29
C ARG A 172 -10.53 15.52 -13.35
N GLU A 173 -9.57 15.93 -14.16
CA GLU A 173 -9.79 16.86 -15.27
C GLU A 173 -10.59 16.19 -16.39
N LEU A 174 -10.15 15.02 -16.85
CA LEU A 174 -10.87 14.21 -17.85
C LEU A 174 -12.32 13.92 -17.43
N LYS A 175 -12.55 13.66 -16.14
CA LYS A 175 -13.89 13.39 -15.60
C LYS A 175 -14.82 14.61 -15.61
N LYS A 176 -14.31 15.84 -15.61
CA LYS A 176 -15.15 17.05 -15.74
C LYS A 176 -15.82 17.10 -17.11
N ASP A 177 -15.13 16.59 -18.13
CA ASP A 177 -15.59 16.59 -19.52
C ASP A 177 -16.44 15.35 -19.85
N ALA A 178 -16.45 14.33 -18.99
CA ALA A 178 -17.27 13.11 -19.11
C ALA A 178 -18.80 13.34 -18.97
N ARG A 179 -19.27 14.59 -19.02
CA ARG A 179 -20.69 14.95 -18.99
C ARG A 179 -21.39 14.74 -20.34
N THR A 180 -20.62 14.50 -21.39
CA THR A 180 -21.11 14.15 -22.74
C THR A 180 -20.73 12.71 -23.10
N PRO A 181 -21.45 12.06 -24.03
CA PRO A 181 -21.07 10.75 -24.56
C PRO A 181 -19.64 10.74 -25.13
N GLU A 182 -19.23 11.81 -25.81
CA GLU A 182 -17.90 11.98 -26.40
C GLU A 182 -16.82 12.10 -25.31
N GLY A 183 -17.05 12.92 -24.28
CA GLY A 183 -16.13 13.02 -23.16
C GLY A 183 -16.02 11.70 -22.39
N GLN A 184 -17.12 10.97 -22.23
CA GLN A 184 -17.11 9.64 -21.61
C GLN A 184 -16.30 8.64 -22.44
N LYS A 185 -16.35 8.72 -23.78
CA LYS A 185 -15.51 7.91 -24.68
C LYS A 185 -14.02 8.22 -24.48
N THR A 186 -13.65 9.50 -24.45
CA THR A 186 -12.26 9.93 -24.21
C THR A 186 -11.73 9.44 -22.86
N VAL A 187 -12.53 9.52 -21.79
CA VAL A 187 -12.13 8.99 -20.46
C VAL A 187 -11.92 7.48 -20.51
N ASN A 188 -12.76 6.74 -21.26
CA ASN A 188 -12.64 5.30 -21.36
C ASN A 188 -11.42 4.87 -22.20
N GLU A 189 -11.10 5.60 -23.27
CA GLU A 189 -9.89 5.39 -24.07
C GLU A 189 -8.64 5.65 -23.23
N TRP A 190 -8.57 6.79 -22.55
CA TRP A 190 -7.45 7.10 -21.65
C TRP A 190 -7.28 6.04 -20.54
N ARG A 191 -8.37 5.59 -19.90
CA ARG A 191 -8.30 4.53 -18.88
C ARG A 191 -7.80 3.21 -19.45
N LYS A 192 -8.09 2.92 -20.71
CA LYS A 192 -7.61 1.71 -21.36
C LYS A 192 -6.10 1.83 -21.59
N ASP A 193 -5.67 2.91 -22.23
CA ASP A 193 -4.27 3.14 -22.57
C ASP A 193 -3.39 3.17 -21.31
N HIS A 194 -3.82 3.88 -20.26
CA HIS A 194 -3.10 3.94 -19.00
C HIS A 194 -3.01 2.57 -18.29
N ARG A 195 -4.07 1.75 -18.36
CA ARG A 195 -4.01 0.37 -17.80
C ARG A 195 -3.07 -0.52 -18.60
N ASP A 196 -3.02 -0.36 -19.91
CA ASP A 196 -2.11 -1.11 -20.77
C ASP A 196 -0.65 -0.70 -20.50
N GLU A 197 -0.37 0.59 -20.29
CA GLU A 197 0.96 1.08 -19.85
C GLU A 197 1.37 0.49 -18.50
N LEU A 198 0.51 0.56 -17.48
CA LEU A 198 0.77 -0.02 -16.17
C LEU A 198 0.99 -1.55 -16.25
N ALA A 199 0.30 -2.23 -17.17
CA ALA A 199 0.47 -3.65 -17.40
C ALA A 199 1.86 -3.99 -17.91
N VAL A 200 2.33 -3.23 -18.90
CA VAL A 200 3.67 -3.40 -19.48
C VAL A 200 4.72 -3.15 -18.41
N ASP A 201 4.62 -2.03 -17.68
CA ASP A 201 5.57 -1.70 -16.61
C ASP A 201 5.61 -2.76 -15.51
N TYR A 202 4.45 -3.27 -15.12
CA TYR A 202 4.37 -4.34 -14.14
C TYR A 202 4.99 -5.62 -14.68
N TRP A 203 4.55 -6.07 -15.86
CA TRP A 203 5.07 -7.27 -16.52
C TRP A 203 6.59 -7.23 -16.70
N MET A 204 7.16 -6.12 -17.17
CA MET A 204 8.61 -5.97 -17.35
C MET A 204 9.37 -6.17 -16.04
N LYS A 205 8.83 -5.70 -14.91
CA LYS A 205 9.43 -5.93 -13.59
C LYS A 205 9.38 -7.41 -13.20
N ARG A 206 8.29 -8.11 -13.51
CA ARG A 206 8.12 -9.54 -13.20
C ARG A 206 9.00 -10.41 -14.08
N GLN A 207 9.02 -10.15 -15.38
CA GLN A 207 9.90 -10.84 -16.33
C GLN A 207 11.36 -10.62 -15.98
N GLY A 208 11.77 -9.38 -15.66
CA GLY A 208 13.13 -9.09 -15.20
C GLY A 208 13.52 -9.88 -13.94
N ALA A 209 12.61 -10.01 -12.97
CA ALA A 209 12.87 -10.82 -11.78
C ALA A 209 13.05 -12.32 -12.10
N VAL A 210 12.34 -12.84 -13.11
CA VAL A 210 12.52 -14.22 -13.58
C VAL A 210 13.83 -14.37 -14.35
N ASP A 211 14.16 -13.42 -15.22
CA ASP A 211 15.38 -13.41 -16.03
C ASP A 211 16.66 -13.33 -15.17
N ASP A 212 16.60 -12.56 -14.06
CA ASP A 212 17.70 -12.41 -13.10
C ASP A 212 17.80 -13.58 -12.09
N SER A 213 16.87 -14.53 -12.15
CA SER A 213 16.82 -15.69 -11.26
C SER A 213 17.36 -16.98 -11.90
N GLY A 214 17.36 -18.07 -11.15
CA GLY A 214 17.64 -19.41 -11.66
C GLY A 214 16.56 -19.98 -12.59
N TYR A 215 15.58 -19.16 -13.00
CA TYR A 215 14.56 -19.45 -14.01
C TYR A 215 14.78 -18.69 -15.33
N ALA A 216 15.95 -18.10 -15.53
CA ALA A 216 16.29 -17.36 -16.75
C ALA A 216 15.85 -18.11 -18.02
N GLY A 217 15.08 -17.43 -18.86
CA GLY A 217 14.49 -17.98 -20.09
C GLY A 217 13.06 -18.51 -19.96
N ALA A 218 12.50 -18.59 -18.76
CA ALA A 218 11.07 -18.83 -18.56
C ALA A 218 10.25 -17.56 -18.89
N ASN A 219 9.08 -17.74 -19.50
CA ASN A 219 8.15 -16.64 -19.78
C ASN A 219 7.30 -16.34 -18.55
N VAL A 220 6.95 -15.06 -18.36
CA VAL A 220 5.90 -14.61 -17.45
C VAL A 220 4.67 -14.21 -18.27
N GLU A 221 3.55 -14.89 -18.06
CA GLU A 221 2.24 -14.44 -18.56
C GLU A 221 1.56 -13.57 -17.49
N LEU A 222 1.14 -12.36 -17.86
CA LEU A 222 0.35 -11.50 -17.00
C LEU A 222 -1.14 -11.68 -17.30
N ALA A 223 -1.90 -12.27 -16.38
CA ALA A 223 -3.35 -12.35 -16.48
C ALA A 223 -4.02 -11.18 -15.74
N ARG A 224 -4.64 -10.27 -16.50
CA ARG A 224 -5.22 -9.02 -15.99
C ARG A 224 -6.73 -9.13 -15.73
N ASN A 225 -7.35 -10.22 -16.19
CA ASN A 225 -8.77 -10.45 -16.05
C ASN A 225 -9.11 -11.95 -16.19
N GLU A 226 -10.36 -12.30 -15.88
CA GLU A 226 -10.85 -13.68 -15.91
C GLU A 226 -10.70 -14.34 -17.29
N ARG A 227 -10.73 -13.57 -18.38
CA ARG A 227 -10.61 -14.11 -19.73
C ARG A 227 -9.17 -14.47 -20.07
N GLU A 228 -8.22 -13.60 -19.76
CA GLU A 228 -6.79 -13.88 -19.95
C GLU A 228 -6.33 -15.06 -19.10
N LEU A 229 -6.82 -15.17 -17.85
CA LEU A 229 -6.59 -16.36 -17.03
C LEU A 229 -7.14 -17.64 -17.66
N TYR A 230 -8.36 -17.59 -18.20
CA TYR A 230 -8.95 -18.72 -18.91
C TYR A 230 -8.12 -19.12 -20.14
N ASP A 231 -7.72 -18.15 -20.96
CA ASP A 231 -6.94 -18.41 -22.17
C ASP A 231 -5.57 -19.03 -21.81
N PHE A 232 -4.92 -18.57 -20.72
CA PHE A 232 -3.73 -19.20 -20.17
C PHE A 232 -3.98 -20.66 -19.76
N MET A 233 -5.04 -20.93 -19.01
CA MET A 233 -5.33 -22.30 -18.56
C MET A 233 -5.61 -23.24 -19.73
N VAL A 234 -6.33 -22.78 -20.77
CA VAL A 234 -6.58 -23.56 -21.99
C VAL A 234 -5.26 -23.83 -22.73
N LYS A 235 -4.36 -22.84 -22.84
CA LYS A 235 -3.01 -23.02 -23.40
C LYS A 235 -2.24 -24.14 -22.68
N HIS A 236 -2.46 -24.31 -21.37
CA HIS A 236 -1.84 -25.38 -20.57
C HIS A 236 -2.70 -26.65 -20.44
N GLY A 237 -3.71 -26.84 -21.29
CA GLY A 237 -4.44 -28.11 -21.41
C GLY A 237 -5.74 -28.22 -20.61
N ALA A 238 -6.24 -27.11 -20.05
CA ALA A 238 -7.55 -27.11 -19.40
C ALA A 238 -8.67 -27.42 -20.40
N ASP A 239 -9.45 -28.47 -20.13
CA ASP A 239 -10.66 -28.82 -20.88
C ASP A 239 -11.91 -28.35 -20.12
N VAL A 240 -12.24 -27.07 -20.30
CA VAL A 240 -13.41 -26.44 -19.69
C VAL A 240 -13.91 -25.31 -20.58
N SER A 241 -15.24 -25.15 -20.69
CA SER A 241 -15.80 -23.99 -21.39
C SER A 241 -15.65 -22.71 -20.57
N TYR A 242 -15.50 -21.56 -21.24
CA TYR A 242 -15.42 -20.26 -20.56
C TYR A 242 -16.60 -19.99 -19.60
N THR A 243 -17.81 -20.42 -19.96
CA THR A 243 -18.99 -20.28 -19.10
C THR A 243 -18.87 -21.10 -17.82
N ALA A 244 -18.42 -22.35 -17.94
CA ALA A 244 -18.21 -23.22 -16.78
C ALA A 244 -17.05 -22.72 -15.92
N PHE A 245 -15.94 -22.33 -16.54
CA PHE A 245 -14.80 -21.69 -15.89
C PHE A 245 -15.23 -20.48 -15.05
N ARG A 246 -16.00 -19.57 -15.63
CA ARG A 246 -16.44 -18.35 -14.94
C ARG A 246 -17.33 -18.65 -13.75
N LYS A 247 -18.23 -19.63 -13.89
CA LYS A 247 -19.07 -20.07 -12.77
C LYS A 247 -18.19 -20.63 -11.65
N ASP A 248 -17.27 -21.53 -11.99
CA ASP A 248 -16.42 -22.22 -11.02
C ASP A 248 -15.45 -21.26 -10.32
N PHE A 249 -14.84 -20.33 -11.07
CA PHE A 249 -13.99 -19.29 -10.49
C PHE A 249 -14.74 -18.44 -9.45
N ASN A 250 -15.99 -18.07 -9.74
CA ASN A 250 -16.83 -17.35 -8.76
C ASN A 250 -17.20 -18.21 -7.54
N ASP A 251 -17.45 -19.50 -7.73
CA ASP A 251 -17.74 -20.42 -6.63
C ASP A 251 -16.50 -20.66 -5.75
N LYS A 252 -15.30 -20.78 -6.33
CA LYS A 252 -14.02 -20.82 -5.61
C LYS A 252 -13.72 -19.51 -4.87
N LYS A 253 -13.99 -18.34 -5.46
CA LYS A 253 -13.89 -17.06 -4.74
C LYS A 253 -14.77 -17.04 -3.49
N LYS A 254 -16.02 -17.54 -3.59
CA LYS A 254 -16.91 -17.66 -2.41
C LYS A 254 -16.32 -18.64 -1.39
N TYR A 255 -15.76 -19.76 -1.82
CA TYR A 255 -15.13 -20.74 -0.95
C TYR A 255 -13.94 -20.15 -0.19
N VAL A 256 -12.95 -19.59 -0.89
CA VAL A 256 -11.74 -18.99 -0.31
C VAL A 256 -12.08 -17.89 0.70
N LYS A 257 -13.15 -17.12 0.44
CA LYS A 257 -13.64 -16.12 1.42
C LYS A 257 -13.99 -16.74 2.78
N THR A 258 -14.44 -17.99 2.82
CA THR A 258 -14.73 -18.72 4.08
C THR A 258 -13.47 -19.23 4.77
N CYS A 259 -12.36 -19.38 4.04
CA CYS A 259 -11.05 -19.75 4.56
C CYS A 259 -10.29 -18.60 5.25
N LYS A 260 -10.95 -17.46 5.48
CA LYS A 260 -10.33 -16.30 6.12
C LYS A 260 -9.93 -16.65 7.56
N VAL A 261 -8.66 -16.44 7.90
CA VAL A 261 -8.19 -16.63 9.27
C VAL A 261 -8.75 -15.49 10.13
N LEU A 262 -9.55 -15.84 11.13
CA LEU A 262 -10.02 -14.86 12.11
C LEU A 262 -8.85 -14.47 13.01
N ARG A 263 -8.64 -13.17 13.22
CA ARG A 263 -7.70 -12.72 14.25
C ARG A 263 -8.23 -13.20 15.59
N GLU A 264 -7.51 -14.09 16.25
CA GLU A 264 -7.68 -14.29 17.67
C GLU A 264 -7.41 -12.94 18.35
N ALA A 265 -8.36 -12.48 19.17
CA ALA A 265 -8.17 -11.29 19.97
C ALA A 265 -7.04 -11.59 20.95
N ALA A 266 -5.87 -11.01 20.68
CA ALA A 266 -4.75 -10.98 21.61
C ALA A 266 -5.08 -10.09 22.82
#